data_AF-A0A1I7JZ27-F1
#
_entry.id   AF-A0A1I7JZ27-F1
#
_cell.length_a   1.000
_cell.length_b   1.000
_cell.length_c   1.000
_cell.angle_alpha   90.00
_cell.angle_beta   90.00
_cell.angle_gamma   90.00
#
_symmetry.space_group_name_H-M   'P 1'
#
loop_
_entity.id
_entity.type
_entity.pdbx_description
1 polymer ?
#
loop_
_entity_poly.entity_id
_entity_poly.type
_entity_poly.pdbx_seq_one_letter_code
_entity_poly.pdbx_strand_id
1 'polypeptide(L)'
;MKKTPLRYIFLLVFSLIICIAGASIVTRVLANKVFVKRYNAGNYDTKLEEKLLLLNFPESYTPFYNLGDAYYKQECYSEAASYFTEALKMYPPEEKECSIRINLALSLCYTIDFSDLSSQDKIDTAIYVLYKARDTLLENGWAVEEGDNFRDADAQQLKEDIDKMLEKLEDPENSGDDQQDNEESSEQEKEDSSSDDNKSSSKEKRQQDELQKSKEGAMKERQEAQQSADGEKKAQEKEGQEGAAGGQGGEGAPQNIKQW
;
A
#
# COMPACT_ATOMS: atom_id res chain seq x y z
N MET A 1 28.37 -55.11 7.65
CA MET A 1 27.50 -53.91 7.69
C MET A 1 27.39 -53.35 6.28
N LYS A 2 26.20 -53.31 5.68
CA LYS A 2 26.03 -52.74 4.34
C LYS A 2 26.15 -51.22 4.44
N LYS A 3 27.17 -50.62 3.81
CA LYS A 3 27.34 -49.17 3.76
C LYS A 3 26.20 -48.58 2.93
N THR A 4 25.45 -47.63 3.48
CA THR A 4 24.49 -46.83 2.71
C THR A 4 25.26 -46.09 1.62
N PRO A 5 24.96 -46.32 0.33
CA PRO A 5 25.70 -45.65 -0.74
C PRO A 5 25.40 -44.15 -0.68
N LEU A 6 26.44 -43.35 -0.94
CA LEU A 6 26.47 -41.89 -0.78
C LEU A 6 25.27 -41.18 -1.45
N ARG A 7 24.78 -41.73 -2.57
CA ARG A 7 23.59 -41.24 -3.28
C ARG A 7 22.32 -41.21 -2.42
N TYR A 8 22.08 -42.19 -1.55
CA TYR A 8 20.88 -42.19 -0.70
C TYR A 8 21.02 -41.22 0.47
N ILE A 9 22.25 -41.01 0.98
CA ILE A 9 22.52 -39.99 1.99
C ILE A 9 22.25 -38.61 1.38
N PHE A 10 22.73 -38.35 0.17
CA PHE A 10 22.46 -37.11 -0.55
C PHE A 10 20.97 -36.88 -0.79
N LEU A 11 20.23 -37.90 -1.26
CA LEU A 11 18.78 -37.80 -1.46
C LEU A 11 18.02 -37.54 -0.16
N LEU A 12 18.43 -38.14 0.95
CA LEU A 12 17.83 -37.88 2.26
C LEU A 12 18.08 -36.45 2.74
N VAL A 13 19.30 -35.94 2.60
CA VAL A 13 19.63 -34.55 2.96
C VAL A 13 18.85 -33.56 2.09
N PHE A 14 18.78 -33.81 0.78
CA PHE A 14 18.01 -32.97 -0.14
C PHE A 14 16.51 -32.97 0.19
N SER A 15 15.93 -34.14 0.46
CA SER A 15 14.54 -34.26 0.91
C SER A 15 14.29 -33.50 2.22
N LEU A 16 15.22 -33.54 3.17
CA LEU A 16 15.10 -32.81 4.43
C LEU A 16 15.09 -31.30 4.21
N ILE A 17 15.94 -30.78 3.33
CA ILE A 17 15.98 -29.35 2.99
C ILE A 17 14.64 -28.91 2.38
N ILE A 18 14.07 -29.68 1.46
CA ILE A 18 12.76 -29.38 0.87
C ILE A 18 11.67 -29.37 1.94
N CYS A 19 11.65 -30.34 2.85
CA CYS A 19 10.69 -30.37 3.96
C CYS A 19 10.82 -29.13 4.87
N ILE A 20 12.04 -28.71 5.19
CA ILE A 20 12.30 -27.50 6.00
C ILE A 20 11.83 -26.25 5.25
N ALA A 21 12.13 -26.14 3.96
CA ALA A 21 11.69 -25.02 3.13
C ALA A 21 10.14 -24.95 3.06
N GLY A 22 9.47 -26.09 2.84
CA GLY A 22 8.01 -26.19 2.86
C GLY A 22 7.40 -25.78 4.20
N ALA A 23 7.97 -26.26 5.32
CA ALA A 23 7.53 -25.88 6.66
C ALA A 23 7.72 -24.36 6.93
N SER A 24 8.81 -23.78 6.43
CA SER A 24 9.06 -22.33 6.51
C SER A 24 7.97 -21.53 5.79
N ILE A 25 7.61 -21.93 4.56
CA ILE A 25 6.54 -21.28 3.78
C ILE A 25 5.20 -21.37 4.50
N VAL A 26 4.81 -22.55 5.00
CA VAL A 26 3.55 -22.72 5.73
C VAL A 26 3.52 -21.85 6.99
N THR A 27 4.63 -21.80 7.74
CA THR A 27 4.73 -20.98 8.95
C THR A 27 4.54 -19.49 8.64
N ARG A 28 5.10 -19.00 7.53
CA ARG A 28 4.93 -17.61 7.06
C ARG A 28 3.49 -17.29 6.73
N VAL A 29 2.83 -18.12 5.93
CA VAL A 29 1.43 -17.92 5.56
C VAL A 29 0.53 -17.90 6.79
N LEU A 30 0.76 -18.82 7.74
CA LEU A 30 0.01 -18.84 9.00
C LEU A 30 0.31 -17.60 9.86
N ALA A 31 1.56 -17.16 9.92
CA ALA A 31 1.96 -15.97 10.65
C ALA A 31 1.29 -14.71 10.09
N ASN A 32 1.32 -14.52 8.77
CA ASN A 32 0.63 -13.42 8.08
C ASN A 32 -0.89 -13.44 8.38
N LYS A 33 -1.53 -14.61 8.29
CA LYS A 33 -2.96 -14.73 8.63
C LYS A 33 -3.29 -14.36 10.07
N VAL A 34 -2.42 -14.76 11.01
CA VAL A 34 -2.55 -14.37 12.41
C VAL A 34 -2.37 -12.86 12.56
N PHE A 35 -1.39 -12.27 11.88
CA PHE A 35 -1.16 -10.83 11.86
C PHE A 35 -2.39 -10.08 11.33
N VAL A 36 -2.85 -10.37 10.11
CA VAL A 36 -4.02 -9.72 9.49
C VAL A 36 -5.25 -9.83 10.39
N LYS A 37 -5.51 -11.00 10.98
CA LYS A 37 -6.63 -11.17 11.91
C LYS A 37 -6.51 -10.29 13.15
N ARG A 38 -5.31 -10.14 13.73
CA ARG A 38 -5.08 -9.29 14.90
C ARG A 38 -5.16 -7.81 14.53
N TYR A 39 -4.56 -7.44 13.41
CA TYR A 39 -4.60 -6.11 12.85
C TYR A 39 -6.05 -5.62 12.66
N ASN A 40 -6.91 -6.45 12.06
CA ASN A 40 -8.34 -6.16 11.88
C ASN A 40 -9.12 -6.10 13.20
N ALA A 41 -8.62 -6.73 14.27
CA ALA A 41 -9.16 -6.62 15.61
C ALA A 41 -8.61 -5.40 16.38
N GLY A 42 -7.87 -4.51 15.71
CA GLY A 42 -7.25 -3.31 16.30
C GLY A 42 -5.96 -3.60 17.08
N ASN A 43 -5.41 -4.81 16.97
CA ASN A 43 -4.14 -5.19 17.60
C ASN A 43 -3.00 -5.14 16.58
N TYR A 44 -2.16 -4.12 16.70
CA TYR A 44 -1.08 -3.79 15.76
C TYR A 44 0.30 -4.30 16.23
N ASP A 45 0.36 -5.44 16.95
CA ASP A 45 1.63 -6.04 17.41
C ASP A 45 2.54 -6.46 16.24
N THR A 46 3.74 -5.89 16.21
CA THR A 46 4.76 -6.05 15.13
C THR A 46 5.68 -7.25 15.33
N LYS A 47 5.73 -7.83 16.53
CA LYS A 47 6.77 -8.82 16.91
C LYS A 47 6.82 -10.05 16.02
N LEU A 48 5.67 -10.47 15.48
CA LEU A 48 5.62 -11.64 14.61
C LEU A 48 6.21 -11.31 13.24
N GLU A 49 5.87 -10.16 12.68
CA GLU A 49 6.34 -9.69 11.37
C GLU A 49 7.84 -9.39 11.39
N GLU A 50 8.35 -8.75 12.45
CA GLU A 50 9.79 -8.52 12.63
C GLU A 50 10.61 -9.82 12.57
N LYS A 51 10.07 -10.93 13.12
CA LYS A 51 10.73 -12.24 13.05
C LYS A 51 10.73 -12.81 11.62
N LEU A 52 9.73 -12.49 10.81
CA LEU A 52 9.65 -12.95 9.42
C LEU A 52 10.70 -12.27 8.53
N LEU A 53 11.32 -11.17 8.97
CA LEU A 53 12.41 -10.52 8.24
C LEU A 53 13.70 -11.36 8.20
N LEU A 54 13.96 -12.23 9.18
CA LEU A 54 15.23 -12.98 9.30
C LEU A 54 15.47 -13.99 8.16
N LEU A 55 14.41 -14.46 7.49
CA LEU A 55 14.49 -15.41 6.38
C LEU A 55 13.50 -15.06 5.28
N ASN A 56 13.46 -13.78 4.88
CA ASN A 56 12.37 -13.16 4.15
C ASN A 56 12.18 -13.62 2.69
N PHE A 57 11.72 -14.86 2.52
CA PHE A 57 11.37 -15.46 1.23
C PHE A 57 10.37 -16.62 1.42
N PRO A 58 9.38 -16.82 0.52
CA PRO A 58 8.99 -15.98 -0.62
C PRO A 58 8.13 -14.78 -0.20
N GLU A 59 7.68 -13.97 -1.17
CA GLU A 59 6.87 -12.75 -0.96
C GLU A 59 7.49 -11.78 0.05
N SER A 60 8.76 -11.45 -0.18
CA SER A 60 9.59 -10.67 0.74
C SER A 60 9.02 -9.28 1.06
N TYR A 61 8.16 -8.71 0.21
CA TYR A 61 7.49 -7.45 0.49
C TYR A 61 6.48 -7.53 1.66
N THR A 62 5.88 -8.71 1.92
CA THR A 62 4.71 -8.84 2.80
C THR A 62 5.01 -8.42 4.24
N PRO A 63 6.09 -8.88 4.91
CA PRO A 63 6.34 -8.47 6.28
C PRO A 63 6.66 -6.97 6.42
N PHE A 64 7.34 -6.38 5.43
CA PHE A 64 7.57 -4.93 5.42
C PHE A 64 6.27 -4.16 5.25
N TYR A 65 5.41 -4.60 4.33
CA TYR A 65 4.09 -3.99 4.12
C TYR A 65 3.22 -4.05 5.38
N ASN A 66 3.15 -5.22 6.02
CA ASN A 66 2.43 -5.43 7.27
C ASN A 66 2.96 -4.55 8.42
N LEU A 67 4.28 -4.42 8.54
CA LEU A 67 4.88 -3.51 9.51
C LEU A 67 4.51 -2.06 9.22
N GLY A 68 4.56 -1.65 7.95
CA GLY A 68 4.11 -0.32 7.52
C GLY A 68 2.67 -0.04 7.95
N ASP A 69 1.76 -0.96 7.67
CA ASP A 69 0.35 -0.86 8.07
C ASP A 69 0.19 -0.77 9.59
N ALA A 70 0.93 -1.58 10.36
CA ALA A 70 0.88 -1.59 11.81
C ALA A 70 1.38 -0.28 12.43
N TYR A 71 2.51 0.24 11.95
CA TYR A 71 3.05 1.52 12.41
C TYR A 71 2.16 2.69 12.00
N TYR A 72 1.57 2.65 10.82
CA TYR A 72 0.61 3.66 10.37
C TYR A 72 -0.60 3.73 11.30
N LYS A 73 -1.15 2.59 11.73
CA LYS A 73 -2.26 2.55 12.70
C LYS A 73 -1.88 2.93 14.12
N GLN A 74 -0.59 2.88 14.45
CA GLN A 74 -0.03 3.40 15.70
C GLN A 74 0.35 4.88 15.60
N GLU A 75 0.06 5.54 14.47
CA GLU A 75 0.40 6.94 14.19
C GLU A 75 1.92 7.20 14.15
N CYS A 76 2.71 6.13 14.03
CA CYS A 76 4.15 6.17 13.82
C CYS A 76 4.45 6.28 12.31
N TYR A 77 4.11 7.44 11.74
CA TYR A 77 4.09 7.62 10.28
C TYR A 77 5.48 7.58 9.63
N SER A 78 6.53 8.01 10.34
CA SER A 78 7.91 7.93 9.83
C SER A 78 8.38 6.48 9.69
N GLU A 79 8.11 5.63 10.68
CA GLU A 79 8.38 4.20 10.63
C GLU A 79 7.54 3.54 9.53
N ALA A 80 6.26 3.88 9.43
CA ALA A 80 5.39 3.37 8.38
C ALA A 80 5.96 3.65 6.98
N ALA A 81 6.35 4.90 6.71
CA ALA A 81 6.97 5.29 5.46
C ALA A 81 8.28 4.51 5.19
N SER A 82 9.11 4.30 6.22
CA SER A 82 10.33 3.48 6.10
C SER A 82 10.01 2.05 5.69
N TYR A 83 9.02 1.43 6.33
CA TYR A 83 8.63 0.05 6.04
C TYR A 83 7.97 -0.11 4.67
N PHE A 84 7.11 0.82 4.24
CA PHE A 84 6.55 0.79 2.88
C PHE A 84 7.64 0.99 1.82
N THR A 85 8.65 1.83 2.09
CA THR A 85 9.80 1.99 1.20
C THR A 85 10.57 0.68 1.05
N GLU A 86 10.82 -0.05 2.15
CA GLU A 86 11.44 -1.38 2.08
C GLU A 86 10.56 -2.41 1.36
N ALA A 87 9.24 -2.34 1.53
CA ALA A 87 8.31 -3.20 0.79
C ALA A 87 8.42 -2.99 -0.73
N LEU A 88 8.53 -1.75 -1.22
CA LEU A 88 8.74 -1.47 -2.65
C LEU A 88 10.09 -1.99 -3.17
N LYS A 89 11.15 -1.92 -2.36
CA LYS A 89 12.48 -2.48 -2.71
C LYS A 89 12.47 -3.99 -2.89
N MET A 90 11.44 -4.67 -2.36
CA MET A 90 11.26 -6.12 -2.51
C MET A 90 10.54 -6.51 -3.81
N TYR A 91 10.29 -5.56 -4.71
CA TYR A 91 9.63 -5.77 -6.01
C TYR A 91 8.28 -6.50 -5.84
N PRO A 92 7.32 -5.89 -5.13
CA PRO A 92 5.99 -6.47 -4.98
C PRO A 92 5.35 -6.66 -6.36
N PRO A 93 4.43 -7.62 -6.51
CA PRO A 93 3.63 -7.71 -7.72
C PRO A 93 2.83 -6.44 -7.93
N GLU A 94 2.50 -6.13 -9.18
CA GLU A 94 1.76 -4.93 -9.59
C GLU A 94 0.49 -4.70 -8.74
N GLU A 95 -0.27 -5.77 -8.49
CA GLU A 95 -1.47 -5.78 -7.64
C GLU A 95 -1.26 -5.25 -6.21
N LYS A 96 -0.03 -5.28 -5.70
CA LYS A 96 0.35 -4.78 -4.37
C LYS A 96 1.16 -3.49 -4.41
N GLU A 97 1.89 -3.25 -5.48
CA GLU A 97 2.76 -2.07 -5.62
C GLU A 97 1.98 -0.77 -5.43
N CYS A 98 0.83 -0.61 -6.11
CA CYS A 98 -0.02 0.57 -5.96
C CYS A 98 -0.40 0.82 -4.50
N SER A 99 -0.85 -0.23 -3.80
CA SER A 99 -1.23 -0.15 -2.38
C SER A 99 -0.11 0.29 -1.48
N ILE A 100 1.09 -0.21 -1.73
CA ILE A 100 2.26 0.19 -0.96
C ILE A 100 2.62 1.65 -1.23
N ARG A 101 2.50 2.11 -2.49
CA ARG A 101 2.77 3.51 -2.87
C ARG A 101 1.77 4.49 -2.27
N ILE A 102 0.48 4.17 -2.31
CA ILE A 102 -0.56 4.98 -1.67
C ILE A 102 -0.29 5.08 -0.17
N ASN A 103 -0.06 3.95 0.49
CA ASN A 103 0.20 3.93 1.92
C ASN A 103 1.50 4.67 2.28
N LEU A 104 2.52 4.60 1.43
CA LEU A 104 3.76 5.39 1.58
C LEU A 104 3.48 6.88 1.43
N ALA A 105 2.78 7.31 0.38
CA ALA A 105 2.44 8.70 0.13
C ALA A 105 1.62 9.28 1.30
N LEU A 106 0.58 8.56 1.74
CA LEU A 106 -0.17 8.93 2.94
C LEU A 106 0.74 9.02 4.16
N SER A 107 1.55 7.99 4.44
CA SER A 107 2.47 8.01 5.59
C SER A 107 3.37 9.25 5.57
N LEU A 108 3.93 9.60 4.41
CA LEU A 108 4.74 10.81 4.24
C LEU A 108 3.93 12.07 4.55
N CYS A 109 2.74 12.25 3.97
CA CYS A 109 1.90 13.42 4.25
C CYS A 109 1.56 13.53 5.74
N TYR A 110 1.30 12.42 6.42
CA TYR A 110 1.01 12.39 7.86
C TYR A 110 2.23 12.65 8.75
N THR A 111 3.46 12.69 8.21
CA THR A 111 4.63 13.20 8.95
C THR A 111 4.67 14.72 9.04
N ILE A 112 3.85 15.43 8.25
CA ILE A 112 3.81 16.88 8.22
C ILE A 112 2.93 17.37 9.37
N ASP A 113 3.49 18.22 10.23
CA ASP A 113 2.71 18.94 11.23
C ASP A 113 2.13 20.22 10.61
N PHE A 114 0.96 20.10 9.98
CA PHE A 114 0.27 21.25 9.40
C PHE A 114 -0.16 22.28 10.45
N SER A 115 -0.24 21.92 11.74
CA SER A 115 -0.59 22.87 12.80
C SER A 115 0.58 23.78 13.20
N ASP A 116 1.79 23.44 12.76
CA ASP A 116 3.01 24.16 13.08
C ASP A 116 3.84 24.45 11.82
N LEU A 117 3.34 25.37 11.00
CA LEU A 117 4.03 25.92 9.82
C LEU A 117 4.56 27.35 10.08
N SER A 118 4.99 27.62 11.30
CA SER A 118 5.31 28.97 11.78
C SER A 118 6.57 29.61 11.20
N SER A 119 7.35 28.88 10.40
CA SER A 119 8.61 29.37 9.81
C SER A 119 8.81 28.83 8.41
N GLN A 120 9.50 29.61 7.57
CA GLN A 120 9.79 29.22 6.18
C GLN A 120 10.44 27.83 6.09
N ASP A 121 11.42 27.52 6.95
CA ASP A 121 12.06 26.19 6.95
C ASP A 121 11.08 25.02 7.15
N LYS A 122 10.00 25.22 7.92
CA LYS A 122 8.97 24.19 8.15
C LYS A 122 8.05 24.06 6.94
N ILE A 123 7.70 25.20 6.32
CA ILE A 123 6.95 25.24 5.06
C ILE A 123 7.73 24.53 3.95
N ASP A 124 9.02 24.86 3.78
CA ASP A 124 9.90 24.24 2.79
C ASP A 124 10.04 22.72 3.03
N THR A 125 10.12 22.31 4.31
CA THR A 125 10.14 20.89 4.67
C THR A 125 8.82 20.20 4.32
N ALA A 126 7.67 20.82 4.60
CA ALA A 126 6.36 20.28 4.25
C ALA A 126 6.21 20.13 2.73
N ILE A 127 6.56 21.17 1.96
CA ILE A 127 6.57 21.15 0.50
C ILE A 127 7.47 20.02 -0.03
N TYR A 128 8.68 19.87 0.51
CA TYR A 128 9.59 18.78 0.13
C TYR A 128 8.96 17.39 0.37
N VAL A 129 8.31 17.19 1.52
CA VAL A 129 7.64 15.92 1.85
C VAL A 129 6.45 15.66 0.91
N LEU A 130 5.67 16.69 0.59
CA LEU A 130 4.56 16.60 -0.36
C LEU A 130 5.03 16.22 -1.76
N TYR A 131 6.08 16.85 -2.27
CA TYR A 131 6.69 16.46 -3.55
C TYR A 131 7.12 14.99 -3.54
N LYS A 132 7.77 14.53 -2.47
CA LYS A 132 8.17 13.12 -2.34
C LYS A 132 6.96 12.17 -2.33
N ALA A 133 5.89 12.53 -1.63
CA ALA A 133 4.66 11.75 -1.61
C ALA A 133 4.01 11.70 -3.00
N ARG A 134 3.98 12.84 -3.71
CA ARG A 134 3.49 12.95 -5.08
C ARG A 134 4.28 12.08 -6.05
N ASP A 135 5.61 12.18 -6.02
CA ASP A 135 6.51 11.42 -6.90
C ASP A 135 6.34 9.91 -6.70
N THR A 136 6.11 9.48 -5.46
CA THR A 136 5.82 8.08 -5.13
C THR A 136 4.60 7.54 -5.88
N LEU A 137 3.59 8.38 -6.11
CA LEU A 137 2.35 8.05 -6.84
C LEU A 137 2.53 8.15 -8.36
N LEU A 138 3.35 9.07 -8.85
CA LEU A 138 3.63 9.22 -10.29
C LEU A 138 4.49 8.08 -10.85
N GLU A 139 5.31 7.46 -10.01
CA GLU A 139 6.15 6.33 -10.40
C GLU A 139 5.32 5.20 -11.03
N ASN A 140 5.84 4.63 -12.12
CA ASN A 140 5.17 3.59 -12.92
C ASN A 140 3.77 4.00 -13.43
N GLY A 141 3.41 5.29 -13.43
CA GLY A 141 2.14 5.78 -13.96
C GLY A 141 0.91 5.40 -13.11
N TRP A 142 1.09 5.16 -11.81
CA TRP A 142 -0.06 4.92 -10.92
C TRP A 142 -0.98 6.13 -10.88
N ALA A 143 -0.40 7.32 -10.72
CA ALA A 143 -0.96 8.61 -11.06
C ALA A 143 -0.22 9.22 -12.27
N VAL A 144 -0.77 10.27 -12.85
CA VAL A 144 -0.17 11.06 -13.94
C VAL A 144 -0.25 12.56 -13.67
N GLU A 145 0.57 13.33 -14.35
CA GLU A 145 0.55 14.79 -14.21
C GLU A 145 -0.73 15.40 -14.78
N GLU A 146 -1.10 15.00 -16.00
CA GLU A 146 -2.27 15.49 -16.72
C GLU A 146 -2.94 14.35 -17.50
N GLY A 147 -4.27 14.41 -17.63
CA GLY A 147 -5.07 13.47 -18.41
C GLY A 147 -5.50 12.21 -17.67
N ASP A 148 -6.18 11.32 -18.40
CA ASP A 148 -6.93 10.21 -17.81
C ASP A 148 -6.22 8.84 -17.96
N ASN A 149 -4.92 8.84 -18.26
CA ASN A 149 -4.14 7.62 -18.52
C ASN A 149 -3.42 7.07 -17.28
N PHE A 150 -3.87 7.44 -16.07
CA PHE A 150 -3.42 6.85 -14.81
C PHE A 150 -3.87 5.39 -14.67
N ARG A 151 -3.10 4.60 -13.90
CA ARG A 151 -3.40 3.19 -13.67
C ARG A 151 -4.34 2.95 -12.50
N ASP A 152 -4.43 3.89 -11.56
CA ASP A 152 -5.24 3.77 -10.35
C ASP A 152 -5.89 5.11 -9.96
N ALA A 153 -7.21 5.12 -9.79
CA ALA A 153 -7.98 6.33 -9.53
C ALA A 153 -7.72 6.89 -8.12
N ASP A 154 -7.46 6.05 -7.13
CA ASP A 154 -7.14 6.52 -5.77
C ASP A 154 -5.77 7.17 -5.75
N ALA A 155 -4.80 6.60 -6.49
CA ALA A 155 -3.47 7.18 -6.63
C ALA A 155 -3.55 8.55 -7.29
N GLN A 156 -4.36 8.67 -8.35
CA GLN A 156 -4.60 9.93 -9.02
C GLN A 156 -5.28 10.95 -8.09
N GLN A 157 -6.34 10.55 -7.37
CA GLN A 157 -7.04 11.44 -6.44
C GLN A 157 -6.11 11.94 -5.33
N LEU A 158 -5.31 11.05 -4.73
CA LEU A 158 -4.36 11.45 -3.69
C LEU A 158 -3.27 12.38 -4.24
N LYS A 159 -2.81 12.16 -5.48
CA LYS A 159 -1.88 13.06 -6.17
C LYS A 159 -2.47 14.46 -6.31
N GLU A 160 -3.73 14.56 -6.75
CA GLU A 160 -4.44 15.83 -6.90
C GLU A 160 -4.66 16.55 -5.57
N ASP A 161 -4.97 15.81 -4.50
CA ASP A 161 -5.07 16.37 -3.15
C ASP A 161 -3.71 16.92 -2.68
N ILE A 162 -2.62 16.21 -2.98
CA ILE A 162 -1.25 16.67 -2.70
C ILE A 162 -0.90 17.93 -3.49
N ASP A 163 -1.27 18.00 -4.78
CA ASP A 163 -1.04 19.20 -5.59
C ASP A 163 -1.79 20.42 -5.05
N LYS A 164 -3.04 20.27 -4.61
CA LYS A 164 -3.78 21.34 -3.93
C LYS A 164 -3.08 21.80 -2.66
N MET A 165 -2.48 20.88 -1.90
CA MET A 165 -1.68 21.25 -0.72
C MET A 165 -0.40 21.99 -1.09
N LEU A 166 0.29 21.57 -2.16
CA LEU A 166 1.48 22.25 -2.69
C LEU A 166 1.16 23.67 -3.13
N GLU A 167 0.12 23.86 -3.95
CA GLU A 167 -0.34 25.17 -4.42
C GLU A 167 -0.64 26.10 -3.24
N LYS A 168 -1.38 25.60 -2.23
CA LYS A 168 -1.70 26.36 -1.01
C LYS A 168 -0.47 26.80 -0.22
N LEU A 169 0.63 26.06 -0.25
CA LEU A 169 1.86 26.35 0.50
C LEU A 169 2.84 27.20 -0.30
N GLU A 170 2.91 27.03 -1.61
CA GLU A 170 3.81 27.78 -2.51
C GLU A 170 3.25 29.17 -2.87
N ASP A 171 1.94 29.30 -3.04
CA ASP A 171 1.27 30.56 -3.38
C ASP A 171 0.07 30.84 -2.46
N PRO A 172 0.32 31.27 -1.21
CA PRO A 172 -0.73 31.49 -0.22
C PRO A 172 -1.66 32.68 -0.56
N GLU A 173 -1.25 33.63 -1.41
CA GLU A 173 -2.04 34.82 -1.76
C GLU A 173 -3.02 34.57 -2.92
N ASN A 174 -2.71 33.65 -3.84
CA ASN A 174 -3.55 33.32 -5.00
C ASN A 174 -4.52 32.16 -4.72
N SER A 175 -4.48 31.57 -3.52
CA SER A 175 -5.44 30.58 -3.02
C SER A 175 -6.80 31.24 -2.69
N GLY A 176 -7.47 31.81 -3.70
CA GLY A 176 -8.84 32.30 -3.58
C GLY A 176 -9.80 31.17 -3.21
N ASP A 177 -10.76 31.45 -2.32
CA ASP A 177 -11.84 30.52 -1.95
C ASP A 177 -12.57 30.05 -3.22
N ASP A 178 -12.26 28.84 -3.69
CA ASP A 178 -13.22 28.08 -4.49
C ASP A 178 -14.28 27.54 -3.52
N GLN A 179 -15.22 28.42 -3.19
CA GLN A 179 -16.52 28.05 -2.66
C GLN A 179 -17.21 27.11 -3.64
N GLN A 180 -17.25 25.81 -3.30
CA GLN A 180 -18.48 25.05 -3.45
C GLN A 180 -19.14 24.96 -2.07
N ASP A 181 -19.74 26.09 -1.69
CA ASP A 181 -20.81 26.13 -0.71
C ASP A 181 -21.97 25.29 -1.24
N ASN A 182 -22.14 24.11 -0.65
CA ASN A 182 -23.44 23.48 -0.62
C ASN A 182 -24.07 23.83 0.73
N GLU A 183 -24.44 25.10 0.88
CA GLU A 183 -25.29 25.55 1.99
C GLU A 183 -26.75 25.19 1.67
N GLU A 184 -27.30 24.22 2.41
CA GLU A 184 -28.70 24.31 2.80
C GLU A 184 -28.81 25.30 3.97
N SER A 185 -29.52 26.38 3.66
CA SER A 185 -29.82 27.59 4.42
C SER A 185 -30.21 27.41 5.90
N SER A 186 -29.79 28.33 6.77
CA SER A 186 -30.66 29.43 7.25
C SER A 186 -30.01 30.36 8.31
N GLU A 187 -29.91 31.62 7.90
CA GLU A 187 -30.19 32.87 8.63
C GLU A 187 -29.39 33.31 9.89
N GLN A 188 -28.65 34.40 9.65
CA GLN A 188 -28.69 35.72 10.29
C GLN A 188 -27.48 36.21 11.10
N GLU A 189 -27.02 37.37 10.63
CA GLU A 189 -25.83 38.15 10.95
C GLU A 189 -25.74 38.62 12.41
N LYS A 190 -24.49 38.80 12.86
CA LYS A 190 -24.01 40.11 13.37
C LYS A 190 -22.48 40.18 13.36
N GLU A 191 -21.99 41.26 12.76
CA GLU A 191 -20.60 41.72 12.77
C GLU A 191 -20.09 41.97 14.21
N ASP A 192 -18.86 41.55 14.51
CA ASP A 192 -17.87 42.46 15.11
C ASP A 192 -16.43 42.00 14.82
N SER A 193 -15.60 43.02 14.71
CA SER A 193 -14.20 43.11 14.35
C SER A 193 -13.20 42.33 15.23
N SER A 194 -12.01 42.13 14.66
CA SER A 194 -10.74 41.67 15.23
C SER A 194 -10.53 40.14 15.35
N SER A 195 -9.60 39.62 14.52
CA SER A 195 -8.54 38.65 14.87
C SER A 195 -7.95 38.02 13.60
N ASP A 196 -6.82 38.57 13.13
CA ASP A 196 -6.01 38.05 12.00
C ASP A 196 -5.38 36.67 12.30
N ASP A 197 -5.46 36.20 13.56
CA ASP A 197 -4.92 34.89 13.99
C ASP A 197 -5.81 33.69 13.64
N ASN A 198 -7.06 33.90 13.19
CA ASN A 198 -8.04 32.81 13.04
C ASN A 198 -8.06 32.18 11.63
N LYS A 199 -7.43 32.81 10.63
CA LYS A 199 -7.47 32.35 9.23
C LYS A 199 -6.48 31.20 8.97
N SER A 200 -5.29 31.23 9.58
CA SER A 200 -4.27 30.17 9.46
C SER A 200 -4.79 28.82 9.97
N SER A 201 -5.36 28.81 11.18
CA SER A 201 -5.91 27.61 11.81
C SER A 201 -7.02 26.93 10.98
N SER A 202 -7.85 27.72 10.29
CA SER A 202 -8.91 27.18 9.43
C SER A 202 -8.38 26.47 8.18
N LYS A 203 -7.27 26.96 7.59
CA LYS A 203 -6.63 26.40 6.39
C LYS A 203 -5.91 25.09 6.71
N GLU A 204 -5.19 25.07 7.82
CA GLU A 204 -4.47 23.88 8.35
C GLU A 204 -5.44 22.75 8.67
N LYS A 205 -6.56 23.08 9.32
CA LYS A 205 -7.61 22.11 9.64
C LYS A 205 -8.22 21.48 8.39
N ARG A 206 -8.46 22.26 7.33
CA ARG A 206 -8.96 21.75 6.05
C ARG A 206 -8.00 20.76 5.40
N GLN A 207 -6.68 21.01 5.44
CA GLN A 207 -5.66 20.10 4.90
C GLN A 207 -5.64 18.76 5.66
N GLN A 208 -5.75 18.82 6.99
CA GLN A 208 -5.87 17.62 7.81
C GLN A 208 -7.16 16.84 7.52
N ASP A 209 -8.29 17.53 7.33
CA ASP A 209 -9.57 16.91 6.99
C ASP A 209 -9.54 16.24 5.60
N GLU A 210 -8.91 16.87 4.61
CA GLU A 210 -8.68 16.30 3.27
C GLU A 210 -7.85 15.00 3.38
N LEU A 211 -6.71 15.05 4.08
CA LEU A 211 -5.86 13.88 4.35
C LEU A 211 -6.58 12.78 5.13
N GLN A 212 -7.47 13.14 6.05
CA GLN A 212 -8.24 12.19 6.85
C GLN A 212 -9.27 11.44 6.03
N LYS A 213 -9.95 12.12 5.10
CA LYS A 213 -10.85 11.46 4.14
C LYS A 213 -10.09 10.48 3.25
N SER A 214 -8.95 10.90 2.70
CA SER A 214 -8.11 10.04 1.84
C SER A 214 -7.52 8.85 2.61
N LYS A 215 -7.21 9.01 3.91
CA LYS A 215 -6.82 7.91 4.82
C LYS A 215 -7.92 6.87 5.02
N GLU A 216 -9.17 7.30 5.25
CA GLU A 216 -10.27 6.39 5.57
C GLU A 216 -10.70 5.54 4.37
N GLY A 217 -10.75 6.12 3.16
CA GLY A 217 -11.08 5.40 1.93
C GLY A 217 -10.00 4.38 1.55
N ALA A 218 -8.77 4.85 1.35
CA ALA A 218 -7.67 4.03 0.85
C ALA A 218 -7.31 2.87 1.80
N MET A 219 -7.30 3.10 3.12
CA MET A 219 -6.94 2.04 4.07
C MET A 219 -8.03 0.98 4.22
N LYS A 220 -9.31 1.37 4.16
CA LYS A 220 -10.43 0.43 4.34
C LYS A 220 -10.60 -0.49 3.13
N GLU A 221 -10.53 0.05 1.92
CA GLU A 221 -10.66 -0.72 0.69
C GLU A 221 -9.48 -1.69 0.51
N ARG A 222 -8.26 -1.25 0.86
CA ARG A 222 -7.06 -2.09 0.78
C ARG A 222 -7.02 -3.19 1.86
N GLN A 223 -7.62 -2.96 3.04
CA GLN A 223 -7.84 -4.00 4.06
C GLN A 223 -8.75 -5.13 3.57
N GLU A 224 -9.73 -4.83 2.72
CA GLU A 224 -10.63 -5.82 2.13
C GLU A 224 -9.94 -6.58 0.99
N ALA A 225 -9.17 -5.88 0.13
CA ALA A 225 -8.41 -6.49 -0.96
C ALA A 225 -7.30 -7.46 -0.47
N GLN A 226 -6.70 -7.22 0.69
CA GLN A 226 -5.77 -8.17 1.33
C GLN A 226 -6.45 -9.51 1.69
N GLN A 227 -7.75 -9.52 1.97
CA GLN A 227 -8.51 -10.73 2.33
C GLN A 227 -8.92 -11.54 1.10
N SER A 228 -9.29 -10.86 0.02
CA SER A 228 -9.81 -11.48 -1.20
C SER A 228 -8.70 -12.15 -2.03
N ALA A 229 -7.52 -11.52 -2.16
CA ALA A 229 -6.40 -12.08 -2.92
C ALA A 229 -5.87 -13.41 -2.34
N ASP A 230 -5.95 -13.58 -1.01
CA ASP A 230 -5.57 -14.80 -0.29
C ASP A 230 -6.59 -15.95 -0.48
N GLY A 231 -7.83 -15.62 -0.86
CA GLY A 231 -8.91 -16.55 -1.19
C GLY A 231 -8.94 -16.93 -2.68
N GLU A 232 -8.74 -15.97 -3.57
CA GLU A 232 -8.85 -16.14 -5.02
C GLU A 232 -7.65 -16.86 -5.65
N LYS A 233 -6.41 -16.61 -5.18
CA LYS A 233 -5.22 -17.38 -5.63
C LYS A 233 -5.40 -18.89 -5.37
N LYS A 234 -6.07 -19.29 -4.27
CA LYS A 234 -6.39 -20.69 -3.97
C LYS A 234 -7.54 -21.28 -4.80
N ALA A 235 -8.46 -20.45 -5.28
CA ALA A 235 -9.55 -20.90 -6.15
C ALA A 235 -9.02 -21.17 -7.57
N GLN A 236 -8.20 -20.26 -8.11
CA GLN A 236 -7.59 -20.42 -9.43
C GLN A 236 -6.56 -21.56 -9.49
N GLU A 237 -5.78 -21.80 -8.42
CA GLU A 237 -4.84 -22.94 -8.35
C GLU A 237 -5.55 -24.30 -8.25
N LYS A 238 -6.74 -24.36 -7.62
CA LYS A 238 -7.57 -25.58 -7.58
C LYS A 238 -8.23 -25.89 -8.92
N GLU A 239 -8.75 -24.88 -9.61
CA GLU A 239 -9.35 -25.08 -10.94
C GLU A 239 -8.29 -25.45 -12.00
N GLY A 240 -7.06 -24.94 -11.88
CA GLY A 240 -5.94 -25.33 -12.74
C GLY A 240 -5.43 -26.77 -12.54
N GLN A 241 -5.62 -27.37 -11.35
CA GLN A 241 -5.28 -28.77 -11.08
C GLN A 241 -6.41 -29.76 -11.42
N GLU A 242 -7.68 -29.35 -11.30
CA GLU A 242 -8.82 -30.20 -11.72
C GLU A 242 -9.02 -30.24 -13.25
N GLY A 243 -8.57 -29.20 -13.97
CA GLY A 243 -8.58 -29.18 -15.45
C GLY A 243 -7.53 -30.06 -16.14
N ALA A 244 -6.51 -30.53 -15.41
CA ALA A 244 -5.40 -31.31 -15.99
C ALA A 244 -5.56 -32.85 -15.85
N ALA A 245 -6.62 -33.32 -15.19
CA ALA A 245 -6.82 -34.76 -14.92
C ALA A 245 -7.91 -35.44 -15.77
N GLY A 246 -8.53 -34.73 -16.73
CA GLY A 246 -9.65 -35.25 -17.53
C GLY A 246 -9.44 -35.11 -19.04
N GLY A 247 -8.53 -35.88 -19.63
CA GLY A 247 -8.28 -35.84 -21.07
C GLY A 247 -7.72 -37.14 -21.63
N GLN A 248 -8.48 -38.23 -21.54
CA GLN A 248 -8.18 -39.48 -22.24
C GLN A 248 -9.36 -39.86 -23.13
N GLY A 249 -9.14 -39.88 -24.45
CA GLY A 249 -10.01 -40.55 -25.43
C GLY A 249 -10.41 -39.68 -26.61
N GLY A 250 -9.86 -39.98 -27.79
CA GLY A 250 -10.37 -39.44 -29.06
C GLY A 250 -9.41 -39.62 -30.23
N GLU A 251 -9.48 -40.78 -30.90
CA GLU A 251 -8.83 -41.05 -32.18
C GLU A 251 -9.32 -40.08 -33.29
N GLY A 252 -8.41 -39.63 -34.16
CA GLY A 252 -8.74 -38.85 -35.35
C GLY A 252 -7.53 -38.69 -36.29
N ALA A 253 -7.70 -39.14 -37.53
CA ALA A 253 -6.70 -39.42 -38.57
C ALA A 253 -5.82 -38.24 -39.06
N PRO A 254 -4.70 -38.50 -39.77
CA PRO A 254 -3.68 -37.49 -40.07
C PRO A 254 -4.04 -36.63 -41.27
N GLN A 255 -3.87 -35.30 -41.14
CA GLN A 255 -3.85 -34.38 -42.27
C GLN A 255 -2.45 -33.83 -42.53
N ASN A 256 -2.14 -33.85 -43.82
CA ASN A 256 -0.87 -33.63 -44.47
C ASN A 256 -0.63 -32.11 -44.60
N ILE A 257 0.44 -31.58 -44.00
CA ILE A 257 0.81 -30.16 -44.11
C ILE A 257 1.94 -30.02 -45.13
N LYS A 258 1.62 -29.44 -46.29
CA LYS A 258 2.61 -28.91 -47.23
C LYS A 258 3.14 -27.58 -46.70
N GLN A 259 4.47 -27.49 -46.61
CA GLN A 259 5.22 -26.26 -46.43
C GLN A 259 5.03 -25.32 -47.63
N TRP A 260 4.80 -24.04 -47.35
CA TRP A 260 5.41 -22.89 -48.01
C TRP A 260 5.61 -21.80 -46.95
#